data_AF-A0AAJ1W4I2-F1
#
_entry.id   AF-A0AAJ1W4I2-F1
#
_cell.length_a   1.000
_cell.length_b   1.000
_cell.length_c   1.000
_cell.angle_alpha   90.00
_cell.angle_beta   90.00
_cell.angle_gamma   90.00
#
_symmetry.space_group_name_H-M   'P 1'
#
loop_
_entity.id
_entity.type
_entity.pdbx_description
1 polymer ?
#
loop_
_entity_poly.entity_id
_entity_poly.type
_entity_poly.pdbx_seq_one_letter_code
_entity_poly.pdbx_strand_id
1 'polypeptide(L)'
;MAHTVSGAWRYKESDWVARAGDTLYEVAGSSHAPESFEDSEIFFVMVGELLFLDADKKILWQENHKSSLERYLNYCAENGLPARDLTSWDA
;
A
#
# COMPACT_ATOMS: atom_id res chain seq x y z
N MET A 1 -8.37 -1.28 3.08
CA MET A 1 -8.69 -0.33 4.17
C MET A 1 -7.42 0.39 4.53
N ALA A 2 -7.50 1.70 4.74
CA ALA A 2 -6.37 2.51 5.17
C ALA A 2 -6.76 3.34 6.39
N HIS A 3 -5.91 3.34 7.41
CA HIS A 3 -6.05 4.18 8.59
C HIS A 3 -4.86 5.14 8.65
N THR A 4 -5.15 6.44 8.66
CA THR A 4 -4.10 7.46 8.67
C THR A 4 -3.63 7.67 10.11
N VAL A 5 -2.37 7.32 10.38
CA VAL A 5 -1.74 7.48 11.70
C VAL A 5 -1.26 8.92 11.86
N SER A 6 -0.61 9.47 10.84
CA SER A 6 -0.11 10.85 10.82
C SER A 6 -0.04 11.41 9.39
N GLY A 7 0.12 12.73 9.27
CA GLY A 7 0.26 13.43 8.00
C GLY A 7 -1.06 13.74 7.29
N ALA A 8 -0.97 13.95 5.98
CA ALA A 8 -2.06 14.39 5.13
C ALA A 8 -1.87 13.92 3.68
N TRP A 9 -2.87 13.20 3.18
CA TRP A 9 -2.85 12.63 1.83
C TRP A 9 -4.26 12.49 1.27
N ARG A 10 -4.38 12.23 -0.03
CA ARG A 10 -5.67 11.96 -0.67
C ARG A 10 -5.51 11.07 -1.90
N TYR A 11 -6.64 10.69 -2.46
CA TYR A 11 -6.70 10.29 -3.87
C TYR A 11 -7.04 11.50 -4.74
N LYS A 12 -6.40 11.63 -5.91
CA LYS A 12 -6.65 12.75 -6.83
C LYS A 12 -8.11 12.84 -7.28
N GLU A 13 -8.80 11.71 -7.28
CA GLU A 13 -10.21 11.57 -7.64
C GLU A 13 -11.18 11.97 -6.50
N SER A 14 -10.66 12.24 -5.31
CA SER A 14 -11.47 12.55 -4.12
C SER A 14 -11.53 14.05 -3.80
N ASP A 15 -12.67 14.49 -3.28
CA ASP A 15 -12.89 15.85 -2.78
C ASP A 15 -12.48 16.03 -1.31
N TRP A 16 -11.89 15.00 -0.69
CA TRP A 16 -11.49 14.98 0.71
C TRP A 16 -9.97 14.79 0.85
N VAL A 17 -9.46 15.09 2.06
CA VAL A 17 -8.07 14.86 2.45
C VAL A 17 -8.09 14.04 3.73
N ALA A 18 -7.46 12.87 3.73
CA ALA A 18 -7.32 12.04 4.91
C ALA A 18 -6.22 12.59 5.82
N ARG A 19 -6.51 12.68 7.12
CA ARG A 19 -5.63 13.15 8.18
C ARG A 19 -5.59 12.15 9.34
N ALA A 20 -4.69 12.37 10.29
CA ALA A 20 -4.56 11.52 11.47
C ALA A 20 -5.92 11.18 12.12
N GLY A 21 -6.20 9.89 12.27
CA GLY A 21 -7.46 9.35 12.79
C GLY A 21 -8.48 8.95 11.73
N ASP A 22 -8.35 9.45 10.48
CA ASP A 22 -9.28 9.10 9.41
C ASP A 22 -9.06 7.67 8.93
N THR A 23 -10.18 6.98 8.68
CA THR A 23 -10.19 5.63 8.10
C THR A 23 -11.01 5.63 6.83
N LEU A 24 -10.47 5.01 5.79
CA LEU A 24 -11.13 4.86 4.51
C LEU A 24 -11.22 3.40 4.08
N TYR A 25 -12.25 3.12 3.29
CA TYR A 25 -12.48 1.81 2.71
C TYR A 25 -12.54 1.92 1.18
N GLU A 26 -11.55 1.33 0.52
CA GLU A 26 -11.52 1.18 -0.93
C GLU A 26 -12.36 -0.05 -1.33
N VAL A 27 -13.29 0.15 -2.25
CA VAL A 27 -14.16 -0.93 -2.74
C VAL A 27 -13.45 -1.74 -3.83
N ALA A 28 -13.73 -3.03 -3.91
CA ALA A 28 -13.09 -3.90 -4.90
C ALA A 28 -13.29 -3.38 -6.34
N GLY A 29 -12.21 -3.38 -7.13
CA GLY A 29 -12.24 -2.93 -8.52
C GLY A 29 -12.24 -1.41 -8.72
N SER A 30 -12.13 -0.60 -7.66
CA SER A 30 -11.87 0.83 -7.80
C SER A 30 -10.44 1.09 -8.30
N SER A 31 -10.21 2.30 -8.81
CA SER A 31 -8.89 2.76 -9.24
C SER A 31 -8.62 4.12 -8.61
N HIS A 32 -7.39 4.30 -8.14
CA HIS A 32 -7.03 5.45 -7.31
C HIS A 32 -5.62 5.92 -7.61
N ALA A 33 -5.43 7.24 -7.61
CA ALA A 33 -4.11 7.87 -7.71
C ALA A 33 -3.77 8.57 -6.38
N PRO A 34 -3.03 7.93 -5.46
CA PRO A 34 -2.68 8.53 -4.18
C PRO A 34 -1.66 9.66 -4.36
N GLU A 35 -1.80 10.72 -3.56
CA GLU A 35 -0.82 11.79 -3.41
C GLU A 35 -0.74 12.25 -1.95
N SER A 36 0.48 12.50 -1.48
CA SER A 36 0.75 12.97 -0.11
C SER A 36 1.19 14.43 -0.13
N PHE A 37 0.65 15.23 0.79
CA PHE A 37 1.01 16.64 0.98
C PHE A 37 2.06 16.82 2.07
N GLU A 38 2.10 15.87 3.02
CA GLU A 38 2.99 15.84 4.17
C GLU A 38 3.70 14.48 4.21
N ASP A 39 4.69 14.33 5.09
CA ASP A 39 5.18 12.99 5.44
C ASP A 39 4.06 12.27 6.21
N SER A 40 3.59 11.14 5.68
CA SER A 40 2.37 10.49 6.14
C SER A 40 2.63 9.04 6.49
N GLU A 41 2.16 8.63 7.66
CA GLU A 41 2.15 7.22 8.08
C GLU A 41 0.73 6.67 7.99
N ILE A 42 0.59 5.55 7.27
CA ILE A 42 -0.71 4.96 6.96
C ILE A 42 -0.64 3.46 7.23
N PHE A 43 -1.56 2.96 8.05
CA PHE A 43 -1.75 1.53 8.26
C PHE A 43 -2.70 0.97 7.19
N PHE A 44 -2.18 0.13 6.31
CA PHE A 44 -2.95 -0.51 5.24
C PHE A 44 -3.24 -1.98 5.55
N VAL A 45 -4.50 -2.36 5.30
CA VAL A 45 -4.88 -3.77 5.09
C VAL A 45 -5.32 -3.90 3.63
N MET A 46 -4.52 -4.58 2.83
CA MET A 46 -4.80 -4.85 1.43
C MET A 46 -5.14 -6.32 1.21
N VAL A 47 -6.20 -6.56 0.43
CA VAL A 47 -6.65 -7.89 0.05
C VAL A 47 -6.67 -7.97 -1.46
N GLY A 48 -5.97 -8.95 -2.02
CA GLY A 48 -5.79 -9.10 -3.46
C GLY A 48 -4.47 -8.50 -3.94
N GLU A 49 -4.53 -7.81 -5.07
CA GLU A 49 -3.36 -7.33 -5.81
C GLU A 49 -3.55 -5.87 -6.22
N LEU A 50 -2.45 -5.14 -6.40
CA LEU A 50 -2.46 -3.80 -7.00
C LEU A 50 -2.05 -3.92 -8.47
N LEU A 51 -2.92 -3.44 -9.36
CA LEU A 51 -2.64 -3.34 -10.79
C LEU A 51 -2.32 -1.89 -11.12
N PHE A 52 -1.08 -1.64 -11.53
CA PHE A 52 -0.65 -0.31 -11.96
C PHE A 52 -1.04 -0.10 -13.41
N LEU A 53 -1.73 1.01 -13.67
CA LEU A 53 -2.33 1.29 -14.97
C LEU A 53 -1.61 2.45 -15.67
N ASP A 54 -1.54 2.40 -17.00
CA ASP A 54 -1.21 3.56 -17.83
C ASP A 54 -2.43 4.46 -18.07
N ALA A 55 -2.24 5.53 -18.84
CA ALA A 55 -3.31 6.47 -19.20
C ALA A 55 -4.45 5.83 -20.02
N ASP A 56 -4.17 4.74 -20.74
CA ASP A 56 -5.14 3.97 -21.53
C ASP A 56 -5.78 2.82 -20.73
N LYS A 57 -5.54 2.76 -19.41
CA LYS A 57 -5.98 1.69 -18.50
C LYS A 57 -5.42 0.31 -18.82
N LYS A 58 -4.26 0.22 -19.48
CA LYS A 58 -3.53 -1.03 -19.63
C LYS A 58 -2.69 -1.29 -18.39
N ILE A 59 -2.58 -2.57 -18.02
CA ILE A 59 -1.76 -3.01 -16.89
C ILE A 59 -0.28 -2.90 -17.28
N LEU A 60 0.47 -2.10 -16.54
CA LEU A 60 1.92 -1.96 -16.65
C LEU A 60 2.66 -2.88 -15.67
N TRP A 61 2.10 -3.04 -14.47
CA TRP A 61 2.73 -3.78 -13.38
C TRP A 61 1.68 -4.32 -12.40
N GLN A 62 2.08 -5.33 -11.62
CA GLN A 62 1.23 -6.02 -10.65
C GLN A 62 2.02 -6.27 -9.36
N GLU A 63 1.44 -5.87 -8.23
CA GLU A 63 1.96 -6.17 -6.90
C GLU A 63 1.02 -7.10 -6.14
N ASN A 64 1.57 -8.10 -5.48
CA ASN A 64 0.83 -9.03 -4.64
C ASN A 64 1.68 -9.50 -3.44
N HIS A 65 1.16 -10.45 -2.66
CA HIS A 65 1.87 -10.98 -1.50
C HIS A 65 3.24 -11.60 -1.86
N LYS A 66 3.40 -12.19 -3.05
CA LYS A 66 4.66 -12.81 -3.48
C LYS A 66 5.72 -11.77 -3.77
N SER A 67 5.40 -10.75 -4.58
CA SER A 67 6.33 -9.64 -4.87
C SER A 67 6.66 -8.85 -3.60
N SER A 68 5.71 -8.74 -2.67
CA SER A 68 5.92 -8.10 -1.36
C SER A 68 6.89 -8.89 -0.49
N LEU A 69 6.71 -10.22 -0.40
CA LEU A 69 7.62 -11.08 0.35
C LEU A 69 9.01 -11.12 -0.27
N GLU A 70 9.11 -11.22 -1.59
CA GLU A 70 10.39 -11.18 -2.32
C GLU A 70 11.15 -9.88 -2.02
N ARG A 71 10.48 -8.73 -2.12
CA ARG A 71 11.08 -7.42 -1.80
C ARG A 71 11.59 -7.36 -0.36
N TYR A 72 10.78 -7.84 0.59
CA TYR A 72 11.17 -7.89 2.00
C TYR A 72 12.43 -8.75 2.22
N LEU A 73 12.43 -9.98 1.69
CA LEU A 73 13.53 -10.92 1.85
C LEU A 73 14.81 -10.42 1.17
N ASN A 74 14.71 -9.85 -0.03
CA ASN A 74 15.85 -9.30 -0.76
C ASN A 74 16.48 -8.15 0.04
N TYR A 75 15.67 -7.21 0.53
CA TYR A 75 16.16 -6.11 1.36
C TYR A 75 16.85 -6.61 2.64
N CYS A 76 16.26 -7.59 3.33
CA CYS A 76 16.87 -8.19 4.51
C CYS A 76 18.23 -8.82 4.19
N ALA A 77 18.33 -9.61 3.12
CA ALA A 77 19.57 -10.27 2.72
C ALA A 77 20.66 -9.27 2.34
N GLU A 78 20.32 -8.24 1.55
CA GLU A 78 21.25 -7.19 1.10
C GLU A 78 21.82 -6.37 2.26
N ASN A 79 21.06 -6.23 3.35
CA ASN A 79 21.43 -5.42 4.51
C ASN A 79 21.86 -6.25 5.73
N GLY A 80 22.00 -7.57 5.59
CA GLY A 80 22.40 -8.47 6.68
C GLY A 80 21.40 -8.52 7.85
N LEU A 81 20.12 -8.26 7.58
CA LEU A 81 19.06 -8.28 8.59
C LEU A 81 18.44 -9.68 8.69
N PRO A 82 18.18 -10.19 9.92
CA PRO A 82 17.47 -11.45 10.08
C PRO A 82 16.00 -11.28 9.64
N ALA A 83 15.61 -12.01 8.60
CA ALA A 83 14.23 -12.03 8.15
C ALA A 83 13.33 -12.80 9.13
N ARG A 84 12.14 -12.27 9.39
CA ARG A 84 11.05 -12.95 10.09
C ARG A 84 10.18 -13.70 9.10
N ASP A 85 9.56 -14.80 9.54
CA ASP A 85 8.53 -15.46 8.75
C ASP A 85 7.24 -14.64 8.81
N LEU A 86 6.89 -13.99 7.70
CA LEU A 86 5.67 -13.20 7.55
C LEU A 86 4.51 -14.02 6.95
N THR A 87 4.70 -15.33 6.76
CA THR A 87 3.72 -16.24 6.13
C THR A 87 3.02 -17.15 7.13
N SER A 88 3.53 -17.23 8.36
CA SER A 88 2.92 -17.96 9.47
C SER A 88 2.12 -17.02 10.39
N TRP A 89 1.15 -17.61 11.10
CA TRP A 89 0.41 -16.96 12.19
C TRP A 89 1.02 -17.24 13.56
N ASP A 90 2.04 -18.10 13.62
CA ASP A 90 2.76 -18.44 14.84
C ASP A 90 3.76 -17.30 15.15
N ALA A 91 3.40 -16.45 16.11
CA ALA A 91 4.19 -15.29 16.54
C ALA A 91 5.33 -15.66 17.50
#